data_AF-A0A2E0L0F9-F1
#
_entry.id   AF-A0A2E0L0F9-F1
#
_cell.length_a   1.000
_cell.length_b   1.000
_cell.length_c   1.000
_cell.angle_alpha   90.00
_cell.angle_beta   90.00
_cell.angle_gamma   90.00
#
_symmetry.space_group_name_H-M   'P 1'
#
loop_
_entity.id
_entity.type
_entity.pdbx_description
1 polymer ?
#
loop_
_entity_poly.entity_id
_entity_poly.type
_entity_poly.pdbx_seq_one_letter_code
_entity_poly.pdbx_strand_id
1 'polypeptide(L)'
;MPDWIIDLNQINQLAAARHDDFEVMRYMLEADDDIDDSRLDTYVDQIAAPIIEAIDCTQCANCCRSLDVYLTQADAQRLATGVHIPVEHITTQYIDRQAGAEAGEWGKFRSQPCAFLSGKLCSIYDQRPESCRIYPVFTPDFRWTLADTIEGASLCPIIYNVLVAMLDEVDKIIRPDTE
;
A
#
# COMPACT_ATOMS: atom_id res chain seq x y z
N MET A 1 18.48 -16.57 1.43
CA MET A 1 17.40 -15.57 1.51
C MET A 1 16.22 -16.17 0.78
N PRO A 2 14.97 -16.02 1.26
CA PRO A 2 13.81 -16.48 0.49
C PRO A 2 13.82 -15.81 -0.89
N ASP A 3 13.42 -16.56 -1.92
CA ASP A 3 13.19 -15.98 -3.25
C ASP A 3 11.84 -15.25 -3.21
N TRP A 4 11.86 -13.94 -2.92
CA TRP A 4 10.64 -13.12 -2.94
C TRP A 4 10.03 -13.08 -4.33
N ILE A 5 8.71 -13.29 -4.42
CA ILE A 5 8.02 -13.30 -5.71
C ILE A 5 7.78 -11.85 -6.14
N ILE A 6 8.35 -11.45 -7.28
CA ILE A 6 8.26 -10.06 -7.81
C ILE A 6 7.64 -9.95 -9.20
N ASP A 7 7.40 -11.08 -9.88
CA ASP A 7 6.73 -11.07 -11.18
C ASP A 7 5.23 -10.78 -11.00
N LEU A 8 4.76 -9.69 -11.60
CA LEU A 8 3.39 -9.22 -11.42
C LEU A 8 2.33 -10.17 -12.00
N ASN A 9 2.63 -10.89 -13.08
CA ASN A 9 1.67 -11.83 -13.65
C ASN A 9 1.52 -13.04 -12.73
N GLN A 10 2.64 -13.50 -12.17
CA GLN A 10 2.66 -14.57 -11.18
C GLN A 10 1.92 -14.14 -9.91
N ILE A 11 2.23 -12.95 -9.37
CA ILE A 11 1.56 -12.42 -8.17
C ILE A 11 0.04 -12.30 -8.39
N ASN A 12 -0.40 -11.80 -9.54
CA ASN A 12 -1.82 -11.66 -9.81
C ASN A 12 -2.56 -13.01 -9.73
N GLN A 13 -1.98 -14.06 -10.29
CA GLN A 13 -2.53 -15.42 -10.24
C GLN A 13 -2.47 -16.01 -8.83
N LEU A 14 -1.34 -15.85 -8.15
CA LEU A 14 -1.13 -16.42 -6.82
C LEU A 14 -1.97 -15.71 -5.74
N ALA A 15 -2.13 -14.39 -5.84
CA ALA A 15 -2.97 -13.62 -4.94
C ALA A 15 -4.44 -14.05 -5.07
N ALA A 16 -4.93 -14.25 -6.30
CA ALA A 16 -6.27 -14.79 -6.53
C ALA A 16 -6.44 -16.20 -5.97
N ALA A 17 -5.42 -17.07 -6.14
CA ALA A 17 -5.46 -18.44 -5.64
C ALA A 17 -5.42 -18.55 -4.11
N ARG A 18 -4.82 -17.57 -3.43
CA ARG A 18 -4.69 -17.50 -1.96
C ARG A 18 -5.68 -16.55 -1.29
N HIS A 19 -6.61 -15.96 -2.04
CA HIS A 19 -7.52 -14.94 -1.53
C HIS A 19 -8.32 -15.45 -0.32
N ASP A 20 -8.85 -16.67 -0.39
CA ASP A 20 -9.60 -17.28 0.71
C ASP A 20 -8.72 -17.52 1.95
N ASP A 21 -7.45 -17.89 1.77
CA ASP A 21 -6.50 -18.04 2.87
C ASP A 21 -6.29 -16.71 3.60
N PHE A 22 -6.12 -15.62 2.84
CA PHE A 22 -5.96 -14.28 3.40
C PHE A 22 -7.22 -13.79 4.13
N GLU A 23 -8.40 -14.07 3.60
CA GLU A 23 -9.67 -13.74 4.27
C GLU A 23 -9.83 -14.53 5.58
N VAL A 24 -9.48 -15.82 5.59
CA VAL A 24 -9.48 -16.62 6.83
C VAL A 24 -8.53 -16.01 7.87
N MET A 25 -7.31 -15.65 7.47
CA MET A 25 -6.36 -14.95 8.34
C MET A 25 -6.93 -13.63 8.86
N ARG A 26 -7.59 -12.83 8.02
CA ARG A 26 -8.26 -11.59 8.43
C ARG A 26 -9.31 -11.87 9.51
N TYR A 27 -10.20 -12.83 9.28
CA TYR A 27 -11.20 -13.22 10.27
C TYR A 27 -10.59 -13.70 11.58
N MET A 28 -9.49 -14.46 11.53
CA MET A 28 -8.78 -14.90 12.73
C MET A 28 -8.23 -13.71 13.52
N LEU A 29 -7.58 -12.76 12.87
CA LEU A 29 -6.99 -11.59 13.53
C LEU A 29 -8.04 -10.58 14.03
N GLU A 30 -9.16 -10.42 13.32
CA GLU A 30 -10.26 -9.54 13.73
C GLU A 30 -11.08 -10.09 14.89
N ALA A 31 -11.21 -11.42 14.98
CA ALA A 31 -11.95 -12.08 16.05
C ALA A 31 -11.08 -12.38 17.30
N ASP A 32 -9.77 -12.17 17.20
CA ASP A 32 -8.84 -12.38 18.31
C ASP A 32 -8.80 -11.16 19.23
N ASP A 33 -9.31 -11.33 20.44
CA ASP A 33 -9.29 -10.30 21.50
C ASP A 33 -8.06 -10.42 22.43
N ASP A 34 -7.20 -11.44 22.23
CA ASP A 34 -6.06 -11.74 23.10
C ASP A 34 -4.80 -10.96 22.71
N ILE A 35 -4.60 -10.70 21.40
CA ILE A 35 -3.55 -9.81 20.90
C ILE A 35 -4.06 -8.38 20.74
N ASP A 36 -3.37 -7.42 21.36
CA ASP A 36 -3.64 -6.00 21.14
C ASP A 36 -3.05 -5.50 19.81
N ASP A 37 -3.63 -4.41 19.28
CA ASP A 37 -3.24 -3.84 17.98
C ASP A 37 -1.77 -3.41 17.94
N SER A 38 -1.22 -2.87 19.02
CA SER A 38 0.18 -2.41 19.06
C SER A 38 1.16 -3.59 19.00
N ARG A 39 0.81 -4.70 19.64
CA ARG A 39 1.61 -5.93 19.58
C ARG A 39 1.50 -6.59 18.20
N LEU A 40 0.32 -6.61 17.59
CA LEU A 40 0.14 -7.09 16.23
C LEU A 40 0.96 -6.27 15.24
N ASP A 41 0.88 -4.94 15.30
CA ASP A 41 1.66 -4.03 14.46
C ASP A 41 3.17 -4.29 14.60
N THR A 42 3.65 -4.58 15.82
CA THR A 42 5.06 -4.92 16.06
C THR A 42 5.49 -6.20 15.31
N TYR A 43 4.65 -7.24 15.29
CA TYR A 43 4.94 -8.46 14.52
C TYR A 43 4.91 -8.21 13.02
N VAL A 44 3.93 -7.43 12.55
CA VAL A 44 3.79 -7.06 11.14
C VAL A 44 5.02 -6.28 10.67
N ASP A 45 5.50 -5.31 11.45
CA ASP A 45 6.71 -4.55 11.14
C ASP A 45 7.96 -5.45 11.06
N GLN A 46 8.08 -6.42 11.97
CA GLN A 46 9.19 -7.40 11.96
C GLN A 46 9.19 -8.27 10.70
N ILE A 47 8.00 -8.64 10.21
CA ILE A 47 7.83 -9.43 8.98
C ILE A 47 8.03 -8.56 7.74
N ALA A 48 7.47 -7.36 7.72
CA ALA A 48 7.46 -6.47 6.56
C ALA A 48 8.82 -5.82 6.29
N ALA A 49 9.56 -5.41 7.32
CA ALA A 49 10.85 -4.72 7.17
C ALA A 49 11.84 -5.44 6.23
N PRO A 50 12.18 -6.74 6.41
CA PRO A 50 13.11 -7.43 5.50
C PRO A 50 12.56 -7.61 4.07
N ILE A 51 11.23 -7.64 3.89
CA ILE A 51 10.59 -7.76 2.57
C ILE A 51 10.65 -6.42 1.83
N ILE A 52 10.32 -5.32 2.54
CA ILE A 52 10.40 -3.95 2.02
C ILE A 52 11.83 -3.61 1.61
N GLU A 53 12.83 -4.02 2.41
CA GLU A 53 14.25 -3.78 2.10
C GLU A 53 14.70 -4.56 0.85
N ALA A 54 14.17 -5.77 0.64
CA ALA A 54 14.61 -6.65 -0.44
C ALA A 54 13.93 -6.38 -1.80
N ILE A 55 12.78 -5.71 -1.83
CA ILE A 55 12.01 -5.48 -3.06
C ILE A 55 12.08 -4.00 -3.47
N ASP A 56 12.72 -3.72 -4.60
CA ASP A 56 12.75 -2.38 -5.18
C ASP A 56 11.39 -1.98 -5.78
N CYS A 57 10.63 -1.19 -5.03
CA CYS A 57 9.29 -0.70 -5.42
C CYS A 57 9.31 0.24 -6.64
N THR A 58 10.48 0.73 -7.08
CA THR A 58 10.62 1.59 -8.26
C THR A 58 10.63 0.82 -9.58
N GLN A 59 10.64 -0.52 -9.54
CA GLN A 59 10.77 -1.35 -10.74
C GLN A 59 9.45 -1.69 -11.43
N CYS A 60 8.31 -1.59 -10.75
CA CYS A 60 7.02 -2.06 -11.28
C CYS A 60 6.08 -0.92 -11.70
N ALA A 61 6.06 0.19 -10.94
CA ALA A 61 5.16 1.33 -11.12
C ALA A 61 3.66 0.99 -11.10
N ASN A 62 3.27 -0.19 -10.60
CA ASN A 62 1.89 -0.67 -10.69
C ASN A 62 0.93 0.22 -9.86
N CYS A 63 1.39 0.68 -8.69
CA CYS A 63 0.65 1.66 -7.89
C CYS A 63 0.39 2.96 -8.67
N CYS A 64 1.40 3.50 -9.38
CA CYS A 64 1.24 4.72 -10.19
C CYS A 64 0.32 4.53 -11.41
N ARG A 65 0.07 3.29 -11.84
CA ARG A 65 -0.81 2.98 -12.98
C ARG A 65 -2.26 2.79 -12.57
N SER A 66 -2.48 2.25 -11.36
CA SER A 66 -3.75 1.62 -11.02
C SER A 66 -4.39 2.14 -9.73
N LEU A 67 -3.63 2.75 -8.82
CA LEU A 67 -4.21 3.23 -7.56
C LEU A 67 -4.83 4.61 -7.71
N ASP A 68 -5.93 4.79 -6.98
CA ASP A 68 -6.44 6.10 -6.67
C ASP A 68 -5.53 6.74 -5.62
N VAL A 69 -5.06 7.96 -5.89
CA VAL A 69 -4.19 8.69 -4.98
C VAL A 69 -4.95 9.90 -4.45
N TYR A 70 -5.26 9.84 -3.16
CA TYR A 70 -5.81 10.95 -2.41
C TYR A 70 -4.69 11.88 -1.94
N LEU A 71 -5.02 13.16 -1.88
CA LEU A 71 -4.09 14.27 -1.75
C LEU A 71 -4.58 15.20 -0.66
N THR A 72 -3.62 15.79 0.03
CA THR A 72 -3.81 16.90 0.96
C THR A 72 -3.48 18.24 0.29
N GLN A 73 -3.79 19.35 0.97
CA GLN A 73 -3.36 20.67 0.53
C GLN A 73 -1.83 20.81 0.48
N ALA A 74 -1.12 20.14 1.40
CA ALA A 74 0.34 20.13 1.42
C ALA A 74 0.91 19.36 0.21
N ASP A 75 0.24 18.29 -0.24
CA ASP A 75 0.63 17.60 -1.48
C ASP A 75 0.54 18.54 -2.68
N ALA A 76 -0.53 19.33 -2.81
CA ALA A 76 -0.63 20.27 -3.93
C ALA A 76 0.52 21.30 -3.98
N GLN A 77 1.01 21.74 -2.82
CA GLN A 77 2.19 22.63 -2.72
C GLN A 77 3.48 21.93 -3.13
N ARG A 78 3.67 20.67 -2.72
CA ARG A 78 4.83 19.86 -3.15
C ARG A 78 4.81 19.63 -4.66
N LEU A 79 3.67 19.22 -5.20
CA LEU A 79 3.49 18.98 -6.64
C LEU A 79 3.80 20.24 -7.46
N ALA A 80 3.30 21.40 -7.03
CA ALA A 80 3.57 22.71 -7.65
C ALA A 80 5.07 23.01 -7.71
N THR A 81 5.78 22.72 -6.62
CA THR A 81 7.24 22.86 -6.54
C THR A 81 7.93 21.91 -7.53
N GLY A 82 7.49 20.66 -7.62
CA GLY A 82 8.08 19.65 -8.51
C GLY A 82 7.98 20.00 -10.00
N VAL A 83 6.83 20.51 -10.45
CA VAL A 83 6.62 20.86 -11.86
C VAL A 83 6.83 22.34 -12.17
N HIS A 84 7.21 23.15 -11.17
CA HIS A 84 7.52 24.57 -11.31
C HIS A 84 6.36 25.42 -11.86
N ILE A 85 5.13 25.19 -11.37
CA ILE A 85 3.94 25.99 -11.71
C ILE A 85 3.20 26.44 -10.45
N PRO A 86 2.36 27.48 -10.51
CA PRO A 86 1.54 27.88 -9.36
C PRO A 86 0.58 26.78 -8.88
N VAL A 87 0.33 26.69 -7.57
CA VAL A 87 -0.58 25.71 -6.93
C VAL A 87 -2.00 25.73 -7.53
N GLU A 88 -2.46 26.89 -7.98
CA GLU A 88 -3.77 27.03 -8.65
C GLU A 88 -3.84 26.19 -9.94
N HIS A 89 -2.74 26.14 -10.71
CA HIS A 89 -2.64 25.28 -11.88
C HIS A 89 -2.60 23.80 -11.50
N ILE A 90 -1.95 23.44 -10.39
CA ILE A 90 -1.98 22.05 -9.88
C ILE A 90 -3.41 21.63 -9.56
N THR A 91 -4.10 22.45 -8.77
CA THR A 91 -5.45 22.17 -8.27
C THR A 91 -6.45 22.06 -9.41
N THR A 92 -6.29 22.88 -10.46
CA THR A 92 -7.19 22.84 -11.62
C THR A 92 -6.87 21.67 -12.57
N GLN A 93 -5.59 21.43 -12.88
CA GLN A 93 -5.19 20.49 -13.93
C GLN A 93 -5.07 19.05 -13.46
N TYR A 94 -4.64 18.80 -12.22
CA TYR A 94 -4.27 17.46 -11.75
C TYR A 94 -5.15 16.93 -10.63
N ILE A 95 -5.89 17.79 -9.92
CA ILE A 95 -6.62 17.41 -8.71
C ILE A 95 -8.13 17.51 -8.93
N ASP A 96 -8.84 16.43 -8.65
CA ASP A 96 -10.28 16.39 -8.54
C ASP A 96 -10.72 16.62 -7.09
N ARG A 97 -11.22 17.83 -6.84
CA ARG A 97 -11.74 18.24 -5.53
C ARG A 97 -13.11 17.64 -5.21
N GLN A 98 -13.90 17.34 -6.23
CA GLN A 98 -15.23 16.79 -6.04
C GLN A 98 -15.12 15.30 -5.70
N ALA A 99 -14.39 14.54 -6.52
CA ALA A 99 -14.17 13.12 -6.25
C ALA A 99 -13.44 12.89 -4.92
N GLY A 100 -12.51 13.79 -4.54
CA GLY A 100 -11.92 13.78 -3.20
C GLY A 100 -12.97 13.93 -2.11
N ALA A 101 -13.82 14.97 -2.19
CA ALA A 101 -14.84 15.22 -1.18
C ALA A 101 -15.87 14.08 -1.05
N GLU A 102 -16.25 13.44 -2.17
CA GLU A 102 -17.12 12.26 -2.18
C GLU A 102 -16.51 11.07 -1.43
N ALA A 103 -15.18 10.96 -1.42
CA ALA A 103 -14.42 9.96 -0.67
C ALA A 103 -14.02 10.41 0.75
N GLY A 104 -14.46 11.60 1.20
CA GLY A 104 -14.05 12.15 2.51
C GLY A 104 -12.65 12.77 2.55
N GLU A 105 -12.02 12.96 1.38
CA GLU A 105 -10.64 13.41 1.23
C GLU A 105 -10.55 14.84 0.67
N TRP A 106 -9.39 15.49 0.83
CA TRP A 106 -9.23 16.87 0.33
C TRP A 106 -9.20 16.93 -1.20
N GLY A 107 -8.60 15.95 -1.87
CA GLY A 107 -8.59 15.85 -3.31
C GLY A 107 -8.11 14.49 -3.77
N LYS A 108 -8.39 14.14 -5.03
CA LYS A 108 -7.92 12.91 -5.67
C LYS A 108 -7.19 13.27 -6.96
N PHE A 109 -6.18 12.51 -7.39
CA PHE A 109 -5.65 12.71 -8.74
C PHE A 109 -6.71 12.48 -9.81
N ARG A 110 -6.71 13.32 -10.86
CA ARG A 110 -7.68 13.25 -11.96
C ARG A 110 -7.49 12.05 -12.89
N SER A 111 -6.25 11.59 -13.06
CA SER A 111 -5.89 10.62 -14.09
C SER A 111 -5.25 9.37 -13.53
N GLN A 112 -5.62 8.23 -14.13
CA GLN A 112 -4.96 6.94 -14.00
C GLN A 112 -4.66 6.41 -15.41
N PRO A 113 -3.39 6.10 -15.76
CA PRO A 113 -2.19 6.25 -14.94
C PRO A 113 -1.93 7.69 -14.47
N CYS A 114 -1.19 7.82 -13.37
CA CYS A 114 -0.79 9.11 -12.81
C CYS A 114 -0.10 9.98 -13.87
N ALA A 115 -0.50 11.26 -13.97
CA ALA A 115 0.06 12.21 -14.94
C ALA A 115 1.57 12.46 -14.77
N PHE A 116 2.12 12.17 -13.58
CA PHE A 116 3.54 12.32 -13.30
C PHE A 116 4.35 11.03 -13.53
N LEU A 117 3.72 9.94 -13.97
CA LEU A 117 4.43 8.70 -14.28
C LEU A 117 5.27 8.86 -15.56
N SER A 118 6.59 8.66 -15.44
CA SER A 118 7.55 8.65 -16.54
C SER A 118 8.26 7.29 -16.61
N GLY A 119 7.84 6.44 -17.55
CA GLY A 119 8.31 5.06 -17.63
C GLY A 119 7.84 4.25 -16.41
N LYS A 120 8.76 4.04 -15.45
CA LYS A 120 8.51 3.32 -14.18
C LYS A 120 8.66 4.22 -12.94
N LEU A 121 9.05 5.47 -13.11
CA LEU A 121 9.35 6.37 -12.00
C LEU A 121 8.53 7.65 -12.13
N CYS A 122 8.23 8.28 -11.00
CA CYS A 122 7.61 9.60 -10.99
C CYS A 122 8.59 10.65 -11.52
N SER A 123 8.14 11.52 -12.42
CA SER A 123 8.93 12.65 -12.94
C SER A 123 9.28 13.70 -11.88
N ILE A 124 8.54 13.69 -10.77
CA ILE A 124 8.72 14.55 -9.59
C ILE A 124 8.91 13.70 -8.33
N TYR A 125 9.70 12.62 -8.41
CA TYR A 125 9.82 11.60 -7.38
C TYR A 125 10.05 12.17 -5.97
N ASP A 126 10.91 13.18 -5.82
CA ASP A 126 11.21 13.80 -4.52
C ASP A 126 10.09 14.71 -4.00
N GLN A 127 9.12 15.08 -4.84
CA GLN A 127 7.96 15.92 -4.53
C GLN A 127 6.64 15.13 -4.62
N ARG A 128 6.70 13.80 -4.70
CA ARG A 128 5.53 12.94 -4.74
C ARG A 128 4.64 13.12 -3.50
N PRO A 129 3.33 12.82 -3.60
CA PRO A 129 2.42 12.89 -2.47
C PRO A 129 2.84 12.01 -1.30
N GLU A 130 2.40 12.33 -0.09
CA GLU A 130 2.75 11.56 1.11
C GLU A 130 2.31 10.11 0.99
N SER A 131 1.06 9.88 0.55
CA SER A 131 0.52 8.54 0.28
C SER A 131 1.39 7.73 -0.70
N CYS A 132 2.01 8.37 -1.69
CA CYS A 132 2.95 7.72 -2.62
C CYS A 132 4.35 7.46 -2.02
N ARG A 133 4.72 8.12 -0.91
CA ARG A 133 6.01 7.90 -0.22
C ARG A 133 5.95 6.71 0.71
N ILE A 134 4.83 6.60 1.42
CA ILE A 134 4.65 5.62 2.47
C ILE A 134 4.05 4.30 1.96
N TYR A 135 3.58 4.25 0.72
CA TYR A 135 2.99 3.03 0.16
C TYR A 135 4.05 1.92 -0.12
N PRO A 136 3.76 0.65 0.23
CA PRO A 136 2.58 0.20 0.98
C PRO A 136 2.71 0.47 2.49
N VAL A 137 1.59 0.83 3.11
CA VAL A 137 1.48 1.00 4.58
C VAL A 137 0.81 -0.23 5.14
N PHE A 138 1.43 -0.83 6.17
CA PHE A 138 0.84 -1.95 6.91
C PHE A 138 0.43 -1.55 8.33
N THR A 139 1.18 -0.63 8.95
CA THR A 139 1.00 -0.19 10.33
C THR A 139 0.97 1.35 10.39
N PRO A 140 0.33 1.94 11.41
CA PRO A 140 -0.45 1.29 12.47
C PRO A 140 -1.78 0.72 11.96
N ASP A 141 -2.51 0.05 12.85
CA ASP A 141 -3.87 -0.45 12.62
C ASP A 141 -3.94 -1.56 11.56
N PHE A 142 -2.95 -2.45 11.51
CA PHE A 142 -2.90 -3.54 10.52
C PHE A 142 -4.19 -4.37 10.52
N ARG A 143 -4.72 -4.69 11.71
CA ARG A 143 -5.99 -5.43 11.88
C ARG A 143 -7.13 -4.80 11.07
N TRP A 144 -7.24 -3.48 11.10
CA TRP A 144 -8.37 -2.74 10.52
C TRP A 144 -8.15 -2.35 9.05
N THR A 145 -6.89 -2.35 8.59
CA THR A 145 -6.50 -2.08 7.20
C THR A 145 -6.27 -3.37 6.38
N LEU A 146 -6.49 -4.53 6.99
CA LEU A 146 -6.16 -5.82 6.39
C LEU A 146 -7.00 -6.11 5.14
N ALA A 147 -8.26 -5.69 5.10
CA ALA A 147 -9.10 -5.82 3.89
C ALA A 147 -8.46 -5.08 2.69
N ASP A 148 -8.09 -3.81 2.86
CA ASP A 148 -7.41 -3.02 1.82
C ASP A 148 -6.04 -3.61 1.45
N THR A 149 -5.34 -4.17 2.44
CA THR A 149 -4.06 -4.86 2.23
C THR A 149 -4.25 -6.11 1.37
N ILE A 150 -5.30 -6.91 1.60
CA ILE A 150 -5.62 -8.10 0.80
C ILE A 150 -5.94 -7.71 -0.65
N GLU A 151 -6.73 -6.66 -0.86
CA GLU A 151 -7.02 -6.15 -2.21
C GLU A 151 -5.72 -5.75 -2.95
N GLY A 152 -4.78 -5.16 -2.22
CA GLY A 152 -3.46 -4.78 -2.72
C GLY A 152 -2.53 -5.94 -3.09
N ALA A 153 -2.82 -7.17 -2.66
CA ALA A 153 -1.96 -8.33 -2.86
C ALA A 153 -1.74 -8.65 -4.34
N SER A 154 -2.76 -8.46 -5.17
CA SER A 154 -2.66 -8.69 -6.63
C SER A 154 -1.89 -7.60 -7.38
N LEU A 155 -1.62 -6.47 -6.71
CA LEU A 155 -1.03 -5.27 -7.30
C LEU A 155 0.45 -5.10 -6.93
N CYS A 156 0.80 -5.35 -5.67
CA CYS A 156 2.08 -5.00 -5.09
C CYS A 156 2.85 -6.25 -4.62
N PRO A 157 4.07 -6.50 -5.15
CA PRO A 157 4.91 -7.59 -4.67
C PRO A 157 5.18 -7.57 -3.17
N ILE A 158 5.38 -6.39 -2.58
CA ILE A 158 5.64 -6.25 -1.15
C ILE A 158 4.43 -6.74 -0.36
N ILE A 159 3.23 -6.26 -0.70
CA ILE A 159 1.98 -6.67 -0.04
C ILE A 159 1.78 -8.17 -0.13
N TYR A 160 1.92 -8.75 -1.33
CA TYR A 160 1.76 -10.18 -1.52
C TYR A 160 2.70 -11.01 -0.62
N ASN A 161 4.00 -10.69 -0.63
CA ASN A 161 4.96 -11.47 0.15
C ASN A 161 4.76 -11.26 1.66
N VAL A 162 4.35 -10.07 2.11
CA VAL A 162 4.01 -9.83 3.52
C VAL A 162 2.81 -10.67 3.94
N LEU A 163 1.72 -10.69 3.17
CA LEU A 163 0.54 -11.49 3.50
C LEU A 163 0.86 -12.99 3.52
N VAL A 164 1.68 -13.48 2.58
CA VAL A 164 2.12 -14.88 2.58
C VAL A 164 2.95 -15.20 3.83
N ALA A 165 3.89 -14.33 4.22
CA ALA A 165 4.67 -14.53 5.44
C ALA A 165 3.80 -14.45 6.70
N MET A 166 2.78 -13.59 6.71
CA MET A 166 1.80 -13.52 7.79
C MET A 166 1.01 -14.82 7.92
N LEU A 167 0.61 -15.48 6.81
CA LEU A 167 -0.07 -16.78 6.87
C LEU A 167 0.76 -17.85 7.59
N ASP A 168 2.09 -17.84 7.41
CA ASP A 168 2.99 -18.82 8.04
C ASP A 168 3.20 -18.56 9.54
N GLU A 169 2.96 -17.33 9.99
CA GLU A 169 3.23 -16.89 11.37
C GLU A 169 1.96 -16.63 12.19
N VAL A 170 0.78 -16.50 11.56
CA VAL A 170 -0.47 -16.08 12.22
C VAL A 170 -0.80 -16.94 13.43
N ASP A 171 -0.67 -18.26 13.33
CA ASP A 171 -0.95 -19.19 14.44
C ASP A 171 -0.05 -18.93 15.65
N LYS A 172 1.22 -18.58 15.44
CA LYS A 172 2.17 -18.26 16.53
C LYS A 172 1.88 -16.89 17.13
N ILE A 173 1.41 -15.95 16.32
CA ILE A 173 1.02 -14.61 16.74
C ILE A 173 -0.18 -14.68 17.69
N ILE A 174 -1.22 -15.44 17.30
CA ILE A 174 -2.46 -15.56 18.09
C ILE A 174 -2.36 -16.57 19.24
N ARG A 175 -1.45 -17.55 19.16
CA ARG A 175 -1.24 -18.57 20.20
C ARG A 175 0.25 -18.66 20.58
N PRO A 176 0.79 -17.67 21.30
CA PRO A 176 2.21 -17.64 21.65
C PRO A 176 2.63 -18.76 22.63
N ASP A 177 1.69 -19.36 23.36
CA ASP A 177 1.97 -20.33 24.44
C ASP A 177 1.89 -21.82 24.00
N THR A 178 1.82 -22.11 22.68
CA THR A 178 1.65 -23.48 22.15
C THR A 178 2.93 -24.23 21.74
N GLU A 179 4.10 -23.84 22.24
CA GLU A 179 5.36 -24.61 22.07
C GLU A 179 5.81 -25.38 23.32
#